data_AF-A0A453SFW3-F1
#
_entry.id   AF-A0A453SFW3-F1
#
_cell.length_a   1.000
_cell.length_b   1.000
_cell.length_c   1.000
_cell.angle_alpha   90.00
_cell.angle_beta   90.00
_cell.angle_gamma   90.00
#
_symmetry.space_group_name_H-M   'P 1'
#
loop_
_entity.id
_entity.type
_entity.pdbx_description
1 polymer ?
#
loop_
_entity_poly.entity_id
_entity_poly.type
_entity_poly.pdbx_seq_one_letter_code
_entity_poly.pdbx_strand_id
1 'polypeptide(L)'
;MEMFSGGQLEHKVMQKTGCLDYSSTEWELVGRNIYKRQISYKFDKALSRYGGEASTTQQKYTLVNQDGWAIEEVMTLQGVLLGDYFNLQLKYYMANIPSKPNTCNVQVLLGIAWLKSTKQQKKVT
;
A
#
# COMPACT_ATOMS: atom_id res chain seq x y z
N MET A 1 -4.41 3.96 16.43
CA MET A 1 -3.47 3.94 15.28
C MET A 1 -3.51 2.53 14.66
N GLU A 2 -4.69 2.09 14.23
CA GLU A 2 -4.98 0.68 13.90
C GLU A 2 -4.97 0.38 12.39
N MET A 3 -4.87 1.42 11.55
CA MET A 3 -5.13 1.35 10.11
C MET A 3 -4.14 0.48 9.32
N PHE A 4 -2.93 0.28 9.84
CA PHE A 4 -1.86 -0.53 9.23
C PHE A 4 -1.30 -1.56 10.22
N SER A 5 -2.15 -2.08 11.09
CA SER A 5 -1.75 -3.01 12.15
C SER A 5 -1.85 -4.48 11.75
N GLY A 6 -2.50 -4.80 10.63
CA GLY A 6 -2.91 -6.16 10.28
C GLY A 6 -4.14 -6.62 11.07
N GLY A 7 -4.75 -5.76 11.87
CA GLY A 7 -5.88 -6.10 12.74
C GLY A 7 -7.24 -6.19 12.03
N GLN A 8 -8.29 -6.45 12.81
CA GLN A 8 -9.66 -6.63 12.31
C GLN A 8 -10.17 -5.45 11.47
N LEU A 9 -9.82 -4.21 11.84
CA LEU A 9 -10.23 -3.02 11.09
C LEU A 9 -9.67 -3.04 9.66
N GLU A 10 -8.39 -3.31 9.51
CA GLU A 10 -7.70 -3.38 8.22
C GLU A 10 -8.31 -4.50 7.36
N HIS A 11 -8.44 -5.71 7.92
CA HIS A 11 -9.09 -6.85 7.24
C HIS A 11 -10.51 -6.52 6.76
N LYS A 12 -11.32 -5.90 7.61
CA LYS A 12 -12.71 -5.55 7.30
C LYS A 12 -12.80 -4.50 6.19
N VAL A 13 -11.90 -3.51 6.17
CA VAL A 13 -11.83 -2.51 5.10
C VAL A 13 -11.41 -3.19 3.79
N MET A 14 -10.35 -3.99 3.81
CA MET A 14 -9.84 -4.69 2.62
C MET A 14 -10.93 -5.57 1.99
N GLN A 15 -11.62 -6.39 2.78
CA GLN A 15 -12.72 -7.21 2.30
C GLN A 15 -13.86 -6.38 1.68
N LYS A 16 -14.25 -5.27 2.33
CA LYS A 16 -15.31 -4.38 1.81
C LYS A 16 -14.91 -3.69 0.50
N THR A 17 -13.63 -3.50 0.26
CA THR A 17 -13.10 -2.88 -0.97
C THR A 17 -12.84 -3.89 -2.09
N GLY A 18 -13.21 -5.17 -1.92
CA GLY A 18 -13.01 -6.20 -2.93
C GLY A 18 -11.61 -6.82 -2.94
N CYS A 19 -10.83 -6.61 -1.87
CA CYS A 19 -9.56 -7.30 -1.65
C CYS A 19 -9.86 -8.59 -0.88
N LEU A 20 -10.03 -9.68 -1.63
CA LEU A 20 -10.30 -11.02 -1.12
C LEU A 20 -9.02 -11.69 -0.61
N ASP A 21 -9.16 -12.67 0.28
CA ASP A 21 -8.04 -13.44 0.85
C ASP A 21 -6.90 -12.56 1.40
N TYR A 22 -7.24 -11.38 1.94
CA TYR A 22 -6.24 -10.46 2.48
C TYR A 22 -5.44 -11.12 3.61
N SER A 23 -4.12 -11.06 3.48
CA SER A 23 -3.15 -11.55 4.45
C SER A 23 -2.04 -10.52 4.62
N SER A 24 -1.55 -10.37 5.85
CA SER A 24 -0.42 -9.52 6.19
C SER A 24 0.51 -10.23 7.16
N THR A 25 1.82 -10.08 6.96
CA THR A 25 2.80 -10.49 7.98
C THR A 25 2.87 -9.45 9.10
N GLU A 26 3.42 -9.86 10.23
CA GLU A 26 3.80 -8.94 11.29
C GLU A 26 4.86 -7.94 10.80
N TRP A 27 4.94 -6.81 11.49
CA TRP A 27 5.99 -5.82 11.25
C TRP A 27 7.33 -6.30 11.82
N GLU A 28 8.34 -6.39 10.97
CA GLU A 28 9.69 -6.79 11.34
C GLU A 28 10.63 -5.58 11.32
N LEU A 29 11.48 -5.44 12.35
CA LEU A 29 12.49 -4.38 12.41
C LEU A 29 13.65 -4.74 11.47
N VAL A 30 13.87 -3.94 10.44
CA VAL A 30 14.91 -4.18 9.41
C VAL A 30 16.03 -3.13 9.43
N GLY A 31 15.88 -2.07 10.24
CA GLY A 31 16.86 -1.01 10.37
C GLY A 31 16.53 -0.10 11.56
N ARG A 32 17.27 0.98 11.75
CA ARG A 32 17.00 1.94 12.82
C ARG A 32 15.66 2.64 12.58
N ASN A 33 14.65 2.31 13.39
CA ASN A 33 13.28 2.84 13.28
C ASN A 33 12.62 2.55 11.91
N ILE A 34 13.07 1.52 11.21
CA ILE A 34 12.49 1.08 9.94
C ILE A 34 11.91 -0.31 10.14
N TYR A 35 10.62 -0.44 9.88
CA TYR A 35 9.88 -1.69 9.95
C TYR A 35 9.44 -2.09 8.56
N LYS A 36 9.37 -3.40 8.31
CA LYS A 36 8.93 -3.95 7.03
C LYS A 36 7.88 -5.02 7.26
N ARG A 37 6.91 -5.12 6.36
CA ARG A 37 5.98 -6.25 6.29
C ARG A 37 5.61 -6.56 4.85
N GLN A 38 5.01 -7.73 4.65
CA GLN A 38 4.42 -8.15 3.39
C GLN A 38 2.91 -8.25 3.53
N ILE A 39 2.20 -7.97 2.43
CA ILE A 39 0.76 -8.11 2.32
C ILE A 39 0.45 -8.78 0.98
N SER A 40 -0.60 -9.60 0.96
CA SER A 40 -1.13 -10.19 -0.26
C SER A 40 -2.65 -10.21 -0.25
N TYR A 41 -3.26 -10.02 -1.41
CA TYR A 41 -4.71 -10.16 -1.58
C TYR A 41 -5.06 -10.39 -3.06
N LYS A 42 -6.29 -10.85 -3.31
CA LYS A 42 -6.85 -11.05 -4.66
C LYS A 42 -7.90 -10.00 -4.96
N PHE A 43 -8.00 -9.58 -6.21
CA PHE A 43 -9.06 -8.68 -6.65
C PHE A 43 -10.33 -9.50 -6.93
N ASP A 44 -11.45 -9.08 -6.34
CA ASP A 44 -12.76 -9.65 -6.66
C ASP A 44 -13.06 -9.48 -8.16
N LYS A 45 -13.39 -10.59 -8.82
CA LYS A 45 -13.75 -10.62 -10.24
C LYS A 45 -15.03 -9.84 -10.54
N ALA A 46 -15.90 -9.67 -9.55
CA ALA A 46 -17.09 -8.82 -9.69
C ALA A 46 -16.73 -7.33 -9.84
N LEU A 47 -15.58 -6.92 -9.30
CA LEU A 47 -15.10 -5.53 -9.29
C LEU A 47 -13.98 -5.28 -10.31
N SER A 48 -13.20 -6.30 -10.65
CA SER A 48 -12.17 -6.28 -11.70
C SER A 48 -12.49 -7.36 -12.74
N ARG A 49 -12.84 -6.97 -13.98
CA ARG A 49 -13.13 -7.92 -15.08
C ARG A 49 -12.02 -8.94 -15.35
N TYR A 50 -10.79 -8.62 -14.95
CA TYR A 50 -9.62 -9.45 -15.18
C TYR A 50 -9.18 -10.23 -13.93
N GLY A 51 -9.79 -9.97 -12.77
CA GLY A 51 -9.33 -10.51 -11.49
C GLY A 51 -7.90 -10.04 -11.19
N GLY A 52 -7.06 -10.99 -10.77
CA GLY A 52 -5.65 -10.79 -10.45
C GLY A 52 -5.37 -10.83 -8.95
N GLU A 53 -4.09 -10.73 -8.62
CA GLU A 53 -3.61 -10.67 -7.25
C GLU A 53 -2.54 -9.60 -7.10
N ALA A 54 -2.45 -9.07 -5.88
CA ALA A 54 -1.45 -8.11 -5.49
C ALA A 54 -0.58 -8.74 -4.41
N SER A 55 0.73 -8.62 -4.58
CA SER A 55 1.71 -8.87 -3.53
C SER A 55 2.47 -7.57 -3.31
N THR A 56 2.48 -7.10 -2.07
CA THR A 56 3.01 -5.79 -1.75
C THR A 56 3.93 -5.83 -0.54
N THR A 57 4.97 -5.01 -0.61
CA THR A 57 5.95 -4.82 0.46
C THR A 57 5.79 -3.42 1.01
N GLN A 58 5.56 -3.33 2.32
CA GLN A 58 5.45 -2.06 3.02
C GLN A 58 6.68 -1.83 3.90
N GLN A 59 7.20 -0.61 3.88
CA GLN A 59 8.25 -0.12 4.76
C GLN A 59 7.74 1.09 5.54
N LYS A 60 7.73 0.97 6.87
CA LYS A 60 7.27 2.01 7.78
C LYS A 60 8.46 2.64 8.50
N TYR A 61 8.45 3.97 8.61
CA TYR A 61 9.46 4.72 9.34
C TYR A 61 8.89 6.00 9.96
N THR A 62 9.53 6.50 11.01
CA THR A 62 9.18 7.75 11.68
C THR A 62 9.65 8.96 10.88
N LEU A 63 8.86 10.03 10.83
CA LEU A 63 9.26 11.26 10.15
C LEU A 63 10.32 12.01 10.95
N VAL A 64 11.36 12.48 10.26
CA VAL A 64 12.38 13.35 10.87
C VAL A 64 11.76 14.74 10.99
N ASN A 65 11.70 15.29 12.21
CA ASN A 65 11.16 16.62 12.57
C ASN A 65 9.63 16.74 12.68
N GLN A 66 8.87 15.66 12.59
CA GLN A 66 7.42 15.70 12.78
C GLN A 66 6.96 14.51 13.62
N ASP A 67 5.98 14.73 14.50
CA ASP A 67 5.30 13.66 15.20
C ASP A 67 4.37 12.92 14.21
N GLY A 68 4.88 11.83 13.67
CA GLY A 68 4.24 11.12 12.58
C GLY A 68 5.10 10.00 12.00
N TRP A 69 4.52 9.29 11.04
CA TRP A 69 5.17 8.20 10.33
C TRP A 69 4.79 8.21 8.85
N ALA A 70 5.62 7.55 8.06
CA ALA A 70 5.33 7.26 6.68
C ALA A 70 5.39 5.75 6.42
N ILE A 71 4.60 5.31 5.44
CA ILE A 71 4.69 3.98 4.86
C ILE A 71 4.95 4.14 3.37
N GLU A 72 6.06 3.57 2.90
CA GLU A 72 6.32 3.37 1.49
C GLU A 72 5.92 1.95 1.11
N GLU A 73 5.20 1.83 0.00
CA GLU A 73 4.64 0.57 -0.45
C GLU A 73 5.02 0.33 -1.90
N VAL A 74 5.53 -0.87 -2.19
CA VAL A 74 5.81 -1.34 -3.55
C VAL A 74 4.93 -2.56 -3.81
N MET A 75 3.99 -2.40 -4.73
CA MET A 75 3.00 -3.40 -5.09
C MET A 75 3.30 -3.98 -6.47
N THR A 76 3.31 -5.30 -6.52
CA THR A 76 3.42 -6.12 -7.73
C THR A 76 2.05 -6.70 -8.04
N LEU A 77 1.66 -6.65 -9.32
CA LEU A 77 0.39 -7.16 -9.79
C LEU A 77 0.60 -8.41 -10.64
N GLN A 78 -0.18 -9.46 -10.38
CA GLN A 78 -0.13 -10.71 -11.11
C GLN A 78 -1.53 -11.04 -11.66
N GLY A 79 -1.58 -11.67 -12.83
CA GLY A 79 -2.85 -12.00 -13.49
C GLY A 79 -3.61 -10.79 -14.07
N VAL A 80 -2.99 -9.61 -14.12
CA VAL A 80 -3.54 -8.42 -14.79
C VAL A 80 -2.80 -8.13 -16.09
N LEU A 81 -3.47 -7.44 -17.02
CA LEU A 81 -2.87 -7.06 -18.30
C LEU A 81 -1.63 -6.17 -18.05
N LEU A 82 -0.48 -6.56 -18.62
CA LEU A 82 0.81 -5.89 -18.44
C LEU A 82 1.31 -5.82 -16.98
N GLY A 83 0.85 -6.71 -16.08
CA GLY A 83 1.25 -6.69 -14.67
C GLY A 83 2.77 -6.84 -14.43
N ASP A 84 3.51 -7.39 -15.38
CA ASP A 84 4.96 -7.53 -15.35
C ASP A 84 5.73 -6.34 -15.98
N TYR A 85 5.02 -5.30 -16.45
CA TYR A 85 5.60 -4.10 -17.07
C TYR A 85 5.79 -2.96 -16.09
N PHE A 86 5.10 -2.98 -14.94
CA PHE A 86 5.15 -1.91 -13.98
C PHE A 86 4.86 -2.41 -12.56
N ASN A 87 5.36 -1.66 -11.57
CA ASN A 87 4.92 -1.77 -10.19
C ASN A 87 4.14 -0.52 -9.81
N LEU A 88 3.17 -0.67 -8.90
CA LEU A 88 2.55 0.47 -8.24
C LEU A 88 3.38 0.85 -7.01
N GLN A 89 3.55 2.15 -6.81
CA GLN A 89 4.23 2.69 -5.64
C GLN A 89 3.25 3.60 -4.89
N LEU A 90 3.00 3.29 -3.62
CA LEU A 90 2.17 4.13 -2.77
C LEU A 90 3.02 4.69 -1.65
N LYS A 91 2.71 5.92 -1.25
CA LYS A 91 3.32 6.54 -0.08
C LYS A 91 2.26 7.19 0.79
N TYR A 92 2.17 6.71 2.01
CA TYR A 92 1.28 7.22 3.03
C TYR A 92 2.10 8.06 3.99
N TYR A 93 1.69 9.30 4.22
CA TYR A 93 2.22 10.17 5.26
C TYR A 93 1.13 10.45 6.26
N MET A 94 1.44 10.26 7.54
CA MET A 94 0.55 10.58 8.63
C MET A 94 1.31 11.41 9.65
N ALA A 95 0.87 12.65 9.85
CA ALA A 95 1.50 13.57 10.80
C ALA A 95 0.45 14.22 11.69
N ASN A 96 0.74 14.33 12.99
CA ASN A 96 -0.10 15.06 13.91
C ASN A 96 -0.04 16.56 13.61
N ILE A 97 -1.15 17.27 13.85
CA ILE A 97 -1.21 18.72 13.70
C ILE A 97 -0.96 19.33 15.08
N PRO A 98 0.18 19.99 15.34
CA PRO A 98 0.56 20.42 16.69
C PRO A 98 -0.48 21.33 17.37
N SER A 99 -1.21 22.12 16.58
CA SER A 99 -2.23 23.06 17.06
C SER A 99 -3.62 22.44 17.26
N LYS A 100 -3.84 21.18 16.88
CA LYS A 100 -5.17 20.53 16.93
C LYS A 100 -5.05 19.12 17.54
N PRO A 101 -5.34 18.96 18.85
CA PRO A 101 -5.33 17.64 19.47
C PRO A 101 -6.35 16.72 18.78
N ASN A 102 -6.05 15.41 18.75
CA ASN A 102 -6.87 14.38 18.09
C ASN A 102 -7.11 14.57 16.59
N THR A 103 -6.31 15.43 15.93
CA THR A 103 -6.36 15.64 14.47
C THR A 103 -5.02 15.32 13.86
N CYS A 104 -5.03 14.61 12.73
CA CYS A 104 -3.85 14.32 11.94
C CYS A 104 -4.08 14.73 10.48
N ASN A 105 -2.97 15.04 9.79
CA ASN A 105 -2.93 15.14 8.35
C ASN A 105 -2.61 13.76 7.77
N VAL A 106 -3.34 13.37 6.74
CA VAL A 106 -3.08 12.17 5.96
C VAL A 106 -2.85 12.59 4.51
N GLN A 107 -1.70 12.25 3.97
CA GLN A 107 -1.37 12.44 2.55
C GLN A 107 -1.06 11.09 1.93
N VAL A 108 -1.65 10.83 0.76
CA VAL A 108 -1.40 9.61 -0.02
C VAL A 108 -0.88 10.01 -1.39
N LEU A 109 0.25 9.45 -1.78
CA LEU A 109 0.83 9.59 -3.12
C LEU A 109 0.77 8.24 -3.82
N LEU A 110 0.46 8.26 -5.11
CA LEU A 110 0.44 7.09 -5.99
C LEU A 110 1.36 7.36 -7.18
N GLY A 111 2.21 6.39 -7.50
CA GLY A 111 3.10 6.40 -8.64
C GLY A 111 3.13 5.06 -9.36
N ILE A 112 3.57 5.09 -10.61
CA ILE A 112 3.78 3.91 -11.45
C ILE A 112 5.26 3.84 -11.79
N ALA A 113 5.92 2.77 -11.39
CA ALA A 113 7.31 2.49 -11.74
C ALA A 113 7.35 1.54 -12.95
N TRP A 114 7.67 2.07 -14.13
CA TRP A 114 7.78 1.30 -15.36
C TRP A 114 9.05 0.44 -15.38
N LEU A 115 8.88 -0.87 -15.46
CA LEU A 115 9.95 -1.87 -15.54
C LEU A 115 10.31 -2.21 -17.00
N LYS A 116 9.32 -2.10 -17.90
CA LYS A 116 9.47 -2.39 -19.33
C LYS A 116 8.80 -1.30 -20.17
N SER A 117 9.32 -1.05 -21.36
CA SER A 117 8.69 -0.14 -22.33
C SER A 117 7.48 -0.79 -22.99
N THR A 118 6.39 -0.04 -23.17
CA THR A 118 5.24 -0.49 -23.96
C THR A 118 4.58 0.69 -24.67
N LYS A 119 4.08 0.47 -25.90
CA LYS A 119 3.28 1.47 -26.62
C LYS A 119 1.96 1.81 -25.89
N GLN A 120 1.57 0.98 -24.92
CA GLN A 120 0.33 1.13 -24.16
C GLN A 120 0.50 1.92 -22.84
N GLN A 121 1.67 2.51 -22.56
CA GLN A 121 1.89 3.26 -21.30
C GLN A 121 0.82 4.33 -21.04
N LYS A 122 0.46 5.12 -22.07
CA LYS A 122 -0.60 6.14 -22.01
C LYS A 122 -2.01 5.61 -21.71
N LYS A 123 -2.24 4.30 -21.84
CA LYS A 123 -3.54 3.68 -21.48
C LYS A 123 -3.58 3.24 -20.01
N VAL A 124 -2.41 3.13 -19.37
CA VAL A 124 -2.26 2.68 -17.98
C VAL A 124 -2.10 3.85 -17.03
N THR A 125 -1.38 4.92 -17.44
CA THR A 125 -1.28 6.21 -16.73
C THR A 125 -2.46 7.10 -17.04
#